data_AF-A0A8H4LQH0-F1
#
_entry.id   AF-A0A8H4LQH0-F1
#
_cell.length_a   1.000
_cell.length_b   1.000
_cell.length_c   1.000
_cell.angle_alpha   90.00
_cell.angle_beta   90.00
_cell.angle_gamma   90.00
#
_symmetry.space_group_name_H-M   'P 1'
#
loop_
_entity.id
_entity.type
_entity.pdbx_description
1 polymer ?
#
loop_
_entity_poly.entity_id
_entity_poly.type
_entity_poly.pdbx_seq_one_letter_code
_entity_poly.pdbx_strand_id
1 'polypeptide(L)'
;MSSPKSRQSNSPTSRSPPSRQSPAALAQVAEGQEPGATIEVDNDSDSSYSLSTRVTDTESLRSSILSHKWENGRRYHSYQDGSYWAPNDDRQQEAEDLMHEVYRILLNDQLYEAPIGENPQRVLDLGCGTGIWAIEFADLHPSADVLGVDLSPIQPGFVPPNCRFEVDDINQEWTYPDDHFDFVHIRAMMGCIPDWDELYEKAFKHTQPGGWVESVELWGASKCDDDTLKPTSPLYTWIEIFKKIGNLTGKPFFWDTKMGESITKAGFINLKGRRIKVPIGTWPKDKTLKQWGAWNRQFLLQGLEGFSIRGLTEMLGASVYST
;
A
#
# COMPACT_ATOMS: atom_id res chain seq x y z
N MET A 1 -13.55 47.18 -23.87
CA MET A 1 -13.34 46.90 -25.30
C MET A 1 -12.03 47.54 -25.73
N SER A 2 -11.32 46.87 -26.64
CA SER A 2 -10.05 47.27 -27.29
C SER A 2 -8.74 46.81 -26.63
N SER A 3 -8.36 45.58 -26.98
CA SER A 3 -6.98 45.28 -27.42
C SER A 3 -6.69 46.08 -28.71
N PRO A 4 -5.43 46.33 -29.09
CA PRO A 4 -4.78 45.34 -29.98
C PRO A 4 -3.23 45.29 -29.99
N LYS A 5 -2.76 44.20 -30.62
CA LYS A 5 -1.55 44.04 -31.46
C LYS A 5 -0.24 43.52 -30.84
N SER A 6 -0.07 42.23 -31.10
CA SER A 6 1.15 41.46 -31.34
C SER A 6 2.18 42.11 -32.27
N ARG A 7 3.47 41.82 -32.03
CA ARG A 7 4.53 41.78 -33.05
C ARG A 7 5.35 40.51 -32.92
N GLN A 8 5.66 39.93 -34.08
CA GLN A 8 6.37 38.68 -34.32
C GLN A 8 7.90 38.82 -34.24
N SER A 9 8.53 37.66 -33.98
CA SER A 9 9.77 37.09 -34.57
C SER A 9 11.09 37.84 -34.48
N ASN A 10 12.10 37.19 -33.87
CA ASN A 10 13.17 36.52 -34.63
C ASN A 10 14.11 35.71 -33.72
N SER A 11 14.23 34.42 -34.04
CA SER A 11 15.24 33.48 -33.59
C SER A 11 16.56 33.65 -34.37
N PRO A 12 17.73 33.48 -33.73
CA PRO A 12 18.94 33.06 -34.42
C PRO A 12 19.31 31.60 -34.10
N THR A 13 19.89 31.00 -35.12
CA THR A 13 20.24 29.60 -35.33
C THR A 13 21.53 29.14 -34.65
N SER A 14 21.52 27.84 -34.30
CA SER A 14 22.60 26.83 -34.35
C SER A 14 24.05 27.19 -33.96
N ARG A 15 24.63 26.37 -33.07
CA ARG A 15 25.92 25.69 -33.31
C ARG A 15 26.18 24.62 -32.24
N SER A 16 26.16 23.36 -32.67
CA SER A 16 26.68 22.20 -31.93
C SER A 16 28.22 22.12 -32.08
N PRO A 17 28.97 21.72 -31.04
CA PRO A 17 30.34 21.25 -31.20
C PRO A 17 30.44 19.72 -31.28
N PRO A 18 31.56 19.17 -31.76
CA PRO A 18 31.60 17.89 -32.46
C PRO A 18 31.87 16.67 -31.58
N SER A 19 31.46 15.54 -32.14
CA SER A 19 31.80 14.16 -31.78
C SER A 19 33.32 13.92 -31.74
N ARG A 20 33.78 13.17 -30.73
CA ARG A 20 35.08 12.50 -30.77
C ARG A 20 34.87 10.99 -30.79
N GLN A 21 35.47 10.40 -31.81
CA GLN A 21 35.54 8.98 -32.11
C GLN A 21 36.52 8.26 -31.17
N SER A 22 36.20 7.01 -30.87
CA SER A 22 37.09 5.97 -30.35
C SER A 22 38.18 5.60 -31.36
N PRO A 23 39.37 5.17 -30.89
CA PRO A 23 40.25 4.30 -31.66
C PRO A 23 40.07 2.84 -31.28
N ALA A 24 40.08 2.00 -32.31
CA ALA A 24 39.93 0.57 -32.26
C ALA A 24 41.25 -0.18 -31.96
N ALA A 25 41.05 -1.43 -31.52
CA ALA A 25 41.79 -2.65 -31.87
C ALA A 25 43.23 -2.86 -31.36
N LEU A 26 43.40 -3.99 -30.66
CA LEU A 26 44.53 -4.91 -30.83
C LEU A 26 44.03 -6.36 -30.73
N ALA A 27 44.78 -7.25 -31.37
CA ALA A 27 44.31 -8.44 -32.05
C ALA A 27 44.18 -9.71 -31.20
N GLN A 28 43.30 -10.56 -31.73
CA GLN A 28 43.17 -12.02 -31.63
C GLN A 28 44.42 -12.81 -31.22
N VAL A 29 44.19 -13.79 -30.34
CA VAL A 29 44.75 -15.14 -30.47
C VAL A 29 43.59 -16.12 -30.26
N ALA A 30 43.35 -16.96 -31.25
CA ALA A 30 42.35 -18.02 -31.22
C ALA A 30 43.07 -19.36 -31.09
N GLU A 31 42.65 -20.23 -30.18
CA GLU A 31 42.95 -21.66 -30.22
C GLU A 31 41.90 -22.45 -29.42
N GLY A 32 41.31 -23.46 -30.07
CA GLY A 32 40.77 -24.67 -29.43
C GLY A 32 39.36 -24.62 -28.86
N GLN A 33 38.38 -25.13 -29.63
CA GLN A 33 37.00 -25.38 -29.18
C GLN A 33 36.77 -26.90 -29.16
N GLU A 34 36.55 -27.49 -27.98
CA GLU A 34 35.89 -28.79 -27.81
C GLU A 34 34.51 -28.59 -27.15
N PRO A 35 33.47 -29.35 -27.53
CA PRO A 35 32.09 -29.07 -27.14
C PRO A 35 31.66 -29.88 -25.92
N GLY A 36 31.24 -29.19 -24.86
CA GLY A 36 30.47 -29.82 -23.77
C GLY A 36 30.71 -29.19 -22.40
N ALA A 37 30.15 -28.00 -22.16
CA ALA A 37 29.98 -27.47 -20.80
C ALA A 37 28.72 -26.62 -20.73
N THR A 38 27.86 -26.97 -19.77
CA THR A 38 26.65 -26.25 -19.37
C THR A 38 27.00 -24.81 -19.02
N ILE A 39 26.20 -23.83 -19.48
CA ILE A 39 26.38 -22.42 -19.14
C ILE A 39 25.90 -22.23 -17.70
N GLU A 40 26.83 -22.04 -16.76
CA GLU A 40 26.53 -21.59 -15.40
C GLU A 40 26.44 -20.05 -15.37
N VAL A 41 25.50 -19.54 -14.60
CA VAL A 41 25.22 -18.10 -14.45
C VAL A 41 26.25 -17.51 -13.49
N ASP A 42 26.98 -16.51 -13.98
CA ASP A 42 27.91 -15.70 -13.20
C ASP A 42 27.14 -14.90 -12.13
N ASN A 43 27.45 -15.14 -10.86
CA ASN A 43 26.82 -14.44 -9.73
C ASN A 43 27.90 -13.77 -8.86
N ASP A 44 28.73 -12.96 -9.51
CA ASP A 44 29.61 -12.01 -8.82
C ASP A 44 29.10 -10.58 -9.06
N SER A 45 28.15 -10.15 -8.22
CA SER A 45 27.86 -8.73 -8.02
C SER A 45 28.64 -8.23 -6.81
N ASP A 46 29.95 -8.02 -7.00
CA ASP A 46 30.79 -7.38 -6.00
C ASP A 46 30.66 -5.85 -6.14
N SER A 47 29.67 -5.27 -5.47
CA SER A 47 29.48 -3.82 -5.37
C SER A 47 29.79 -3.36 -3.95
N SER A 48 31.08 -3.03 -3.72
CA SER A 48 31.50 -2.30 -2.54
C SER A 48 30.97 -0.87 -2.59
N TYR A 49 29.89 -0.58 -1.87
CA TYR A 49 29.56 0.79 -1.47
C TYR A 49 29.34 0.83 0.05
N SER A 50 29.91 1.88 0.65
CA SER A 50 30.20 2.03 2.08
C SER A 50 29.00 1.76 3.00
N LEU A 51 29.20 0.80 3.89
CA LEU A 51 28.33 0.43 5.02
C LEU A 51 28.10 1.63 5.95
N SER A 52 26.90 2.20 5.89
CA SER A 52 26.30 2.88 7.05
C SER A 52 25.70 1.80 7.93
N THR A 53 26.40 1.43 8.99
CA THR A 53 26.06 0.32 9.87
C THR A 53 24.83 0.65 10.71
N ARG A 54 23.66 0.23 10.25
CA ARG A 54 22.52 -0.16 11.10
C ARG A 54 22.00 -1.48 10.54
N VAL A 55 22.36 -2.56 11.22
CA VAL A 55 21.99 -3.93 10.86
C VAL A 55 20.50 -4.08 11.13
N THR A 56 19.67 -4.12 10.08
CA THR A 56 18.38 -4.79 10.12
C THR A 56 18.60 -6.20 9.59
N ASP A 57 18.24 -7.21 10.37
CA ASP A 57 18.38 -8.61 9.98
C ASP A 57 17.29 -8.92 8.92
N THR A 58 17.63 -8.75 7.65
CA THR A 58 16.78 -9.12 6.53
C THR A 58 17.33 -10.39 5.88
N GLU A 59 16.53 -11.46 5.84
CA GLU A 59 16.85 -12.68 5.10
C GLU A 59 16.17 -12.66 3.72
N SER A 60 16.79 -13.31 2.74
CA SER A 60 16.14 -13.56 1.45
C SER A 60 14.86 -14.39 1.62
N LEU A 61 13.81 -14.09 0.85
CA LEU A 61 12.54 -14.83 0.90
C LEU A 61 12.76 -16.33 0.62
N ARG A 62 12.32 -17.17 1.57
CA ARG A 62 12.27 -18.62 1.36
C ARG A 62 11.20 -18.95 0.33
N SER A 63 11.46 -19.92 -0.54
CA SER A 63 10.49 -20.37 -1.56
C SER A 63 9.14 -20.80 -0.99
N SER A 64 9.11 -21.27 0.26
CA SER A 64 7.88 -21.61 0.98
C SER A 64 6.96 -20.41 1.23
N ILE A 65 7.51 -19.20 1.39
CA ILE A 65 6.74 -17.96 1.57
C ILE A 65 6.02 -17.56 0.27
N LEU A 66 6.62 -17.91 -0.87
CA LEU A 66 6.01 -17.73 -2.19
C LEU A 66 4.96 -18.79 -2.52
N SER A 67 4.80 -19.82 -1.68
CA SER A 67 3.76 -20.82 -1.90
C SER A 67 2.38 -20.17 -1.73
N HIS A 68 1.44 -20.50 -2.61
CA HIS A 68 0.08 -19.97 -2.55
C HIS A 68 -0.88 -21.02 -2.06
N LYS A 69 -1.86 -20.60 -1.26
CA LYS A 69 -3.00 -21.43 -0.88
C LYS A 69 -4.21 -21.06 -1.73
N TRP A 70 -4.98 -22.06 -2.12
CA TRP A 70 -6.20 -21.86 -2.90
C TRP A 70 -7.39 -22.40 -2.13
N GLU A 71 -8.36 -21.53 -1.85
CA GLU A 71 -9.61 -21.85 -1.15
C GLU A 71 -10.76 -21.23 -1.94
N ASN A 72 -11.82 -22.00 -2.23
CA ASN A 72 -13.00 -21.53 -2.97
C ASN A 72 -12.70 -20.77 -4.28
N GLY A 73 -11.64 -21.17 -5.00
CA GLY A 73 -11.22 -20.53 -6.25
C GLY A 73 -10.50 -19.19 -6.10
N ARG A 74 -10.09 -18.82 -4.88
CA ARG A 74 -9.35 -17.60 -4.56
C ARG A 74 -7.95 -17.94 -4.04
N ARG A 75 -6.97 -17.07 -4.29
CA ARG A 75 -5.57 -17.24 -3.85
C ARG A 75 -5.34 -16.52 -2.53
N TYR A 76 -4.59 -17.13 -1.62
CA TYR A 76 -4.19 -16.57 -0.32
C TYR A 76 -2.68 -16.73 -0.11
N HIS A 77 -2.10 -15.88 0.74
CA HIS A 77 -0.71 -16.00 1.18
C HIS A 77 -0.52 -17.24 2.08
N SER A 78 0.69 -17.80 2.09
CA SER A 78 1.06 -18.95 2.94
C SER A 78 1.82 -18.58 4.20
N TYR A 79 2.47 -17.42 4.23
CA TYR A 79 3.22 -16.95 5.39
C TYR A 79 2.28 -16.67 6.56
N GLN A 80 2.44 -17.40 7.68
CA GLN A 80 1.49 -17.37 8.80
C GLN A 80 0.03 -17.59 8.36
N ASP A 81 -0.22 -18.67 7.61
CA ASP A 81 -1.57 -19.00 7.10
C ASP A 81 -2.66 -18.86 8.18
N GLY A 82 -3.74 -18.16 7.81
CA GLY A 82 -4.87 -17.81 8.68
C GLY A 82 -4.75 -16.45 9.36
N SER A 83 -3.60 -15.77 9.30
CA SER A 83 -3.41 -14.44 9.90
C SER A 83 -4.14 -13.33 9.13
N TYR A 84 -4.33 -13.46 7.82
CA TYR A 84 -5.10 -12.55 6.97
C TYR A 84 -6.30 -13.25 6.31
N TRP A 85 -7.42 -12.53 6.25
CA TRP A 85 -8.73 -13.07 5.89
C TRP A 85 -9.09 -12.85 4.42
N ALA A 86 -8.51 -11.85 3.75
CA ALA A 86 -8.80 -11.55 2.35
C ALA A 86 -7.81 -12.27 1.40
N PRO A 87 -8.25 -12.58 0.16
CA PRO A 87 -7.38 -13.17 -0.86
C PRO A 87 -6.31 -12.19 -1.34
N ASN A 88 -5.35 -12.67 -2.13
CA ASN A 88 -4.32 -11.86 -2.76
C ASN A 88 -4.14 -12.19 -4.26
N ASP A 89 -5.14 -12.80 -4.88
CA ASP A 89 -5.20 -12.97 -6.34
C ASP A 89 -5.42 -11.65 -7.09
N ASP A 90 -5.17 -11.66 -8.40
CA ASP A 90 -5.22 -10.51 -9.29
C ASP A 90 -6.54 -9.73 -9.18
N ARG A 91 -7.67 -10.44 -9.02
CA ARG A 91 -8.98 -9.80 -8.86
C ARG A 91 -9.09 -9.00 -7.56
N GLN A 92 -8.46 -9.48 -6.48
CA GLN A 92 -8.41 -8.74 -5.21
C GLN A 92 -7.43 -7.58 -5.27
N GLN A 93 -6.28 -7.76 -5.94
CA GLN A 93 -5.32 -6.68 -6.18
C GLN A 93 -5.96 -5.54 -6.98
N GLU A 94 -6.74 -5.86 -8.02
CA GLU A 94 -7.54 -4.86 -8.75
C GLU A 94 -8.52 -4.09 -7.83
N ALA A 95 -9.07 -4.75 -6.80
CA ALA A 95 -9.95 -4.08 -5.83
C ALA A 95 -9.16 -3.12 -4.93
N GLU A 96 -7.95 -3.51 -4.52
CA GLU A 96 -7.04 -2.67 -3.71
C GLU A 96 -6.53 -1.46 -4.51
N ASP A 97 -6.21 -1.63 -5.78
CA ASP A 97 -5.84 -0.53 -6.67
C ASP A 97 -7.02 0.43 -6.90
N LEU A 98 -8.25 -0.09 -7.08
CA LEU A 98 -9.46 0.75 -7.11
C LEU A 98 -9.67 1.50 -5.79
N MET A 99 -9.32 0.89 -4.65
CA MET A 99 -9.37 1.55 -3.34
C MET A 99 -8.32 2.66 -3.24
N HIS A 100 -7.11 2.46 -3.77
CA HIS A 100 -6.10 3.52 -3.90
C HIS A 100 -6.67 4.73 -4.67
N GLU A 101 -7.31 4.49 -5.82
CA GLU A 101 -7.96 5.54 -6.61
C GLU A 101 -9.08 6.27 -5.84
N VAL A 102 -9.88 5.53 -5.07
CA VAL A 102 -10.87 6.14 -4.17
C VAL A 102 -10.18 7.10 -3.19
N TYR A 103 -9.08 6.69 -2.55
CA TYR A 103 -8.34 7.56 -1.64
C TYR A 103 -7.77 8.79 -2.35
N ARG A 104 -7.13 8.63 -3.53
CA ARG A 104 -6.66 9.75 -4.36
C ARG A 104 -7.77 10.78 -4.57
N ILE A 105 -8.95 10.33 -4.98
CA ILE A 105 -10.11 11.21 -5.20
C ILE A 105 -10.55 11.93 -3.92
N LEU A 106 -10.59 11.23 -2.78
CA LEU A 106 -11.00 11.80 -1.49
C LEU A 106 -9.97 12.78 -0.90
N LEU A 107 -8.70 12.64 -1.31
CA LEU A 107 -7.58 13.46 -0.92
C LEU A 107 -7.24 14.54 -1.98
N ASN A 108 -8.10 14.74 -2.97
CA ASN A 108 -7.88 15.69 -4.08
C ASN A 108 -6.55 15.45 -4.81
N ASP A 109 -6.31 14.18 -5.19
CA ASP A 109 -5.16 13.73 -5.94
C ASP A 109 -3.82 13.87 -5.18
N GLN A 110 -3.89 13.92 -3.84
CA GLN A 110 -2.72 13.84 -2.96
C GLN A 110 -2.57 12.41 -2.39
N LEU A 111 -1.34 12.04 -2.03
CA LEU A 111 -1.03 10.76 -1.38
C LEU A 111 -1.19 10.80 0.13
N TYR A 112 -1.06 11.97 0.74
CA TYR A 112 -1.09 12.20 2.18
C TYR A 112 -1.51 13.65 2.50
N GLU A 113 -1.94 13.92 3.73
CA GLU A 113 -2.25 15.27 4.25
C GLU A 113 -1.25 15.73 5.33
N ALA A 114 -0.45 14.82 5.89
CA ALA A 114 0.54 15.10 6.92
C ALA A 114 1.60 16.13 6.46
N PRO A 115 1.95 17.14 7.28
CA PRO A 115 2.90 18.18 6.90
C PRO A 115 4.35 17.70 7.13
N ILE A 116 4.79 16.74 6.32
CA ILE A 116 6.11 16.08 6.43
C ILE A 116 7.29 16.89 5.84
N GLY A 117 7.03 18.10 5.36
CA GLY A 117 8.03 18.93 4.68
C GLY A 117 8.25 18.50 3.22
N GLU A 118 9.24 19.13 2.55
CA GLU A 118 9.52 18.91 1.12
C GLU A 118 10.53 17.80 0.85
N ASN A 119 11.23 17.32 1.90
CA ASN A 119 12.37 16.41 1.74
C ASN A 119 12.38 15.31 2.82
N PRO A 120 11.34 14.45 2.89
CA PRO A 120 11.39 13.26 3.74
C PRO A 120 12.56 12.36 3.29
N GLN A 121 13.20 11.70 4.23
CA GLN A 121 14.36 10.81 4.01
C GLN A 121 14.02 9.35 4.27
N ARG A 122 13.19 9.02 5.26
CA ARG A 122 12.83 7.64 5.62
C ARG A 122 11.34 7.51 5.84
N VAL A 123 10.68 6.70 5.02
CA VAL A 123 9.22 6.53 5.04
C VAL A 123 8.87 5.06 5.16
N LEU A 124 7.93 4.76 6.06
CA LEU A 124 7.40 3.42 6.28
C LEU A 124 5.92 3.37 5.87
N ASP A 125 5.57 2.45 4.96
CA ASP A 125 4.18 2.15 4.57
C ASP A 125 3.76 0.80 5.15
N LEU A 126 2.89 0.83 6.16
CA LEU A 126 2.47 -0.36 6.91
C LEU A 126 1.22 -0.99 6.28
N GLY A 127 1.33 -2.26 5.90
CA GLY A 127 0.27 -2.96 5.16
C GLY A 127 0.16 -2.45 3.74
N CYS A 128 1.28 -2.44 3.03
CA CYS A 128 1.39 -1.75 1.74
C CYS A 128 0.58 -2.39 0.60
N GLY A 129 0.06 -3.62 0.78
CA GLY A 129 -0.78 -4.30 -0.22
C GLY A 129 -0.03 -4.47 -1.54
N THR A 130 -0.59 -3.98 -2.65
CA THR A 130 0.07 -3.98 -3.97
C THR A 130 1.34 -3.12 -4.03
N GLY A 131 1.57 -2.26 -3.03
CA GLY A 131 2.70 -1.34 -2.96
C GLY A 131 2.50 -0.05 -3.76
N ILE A 132 1.34 0.12 -4.41
CA ILE A 132 1.06 1.27 -5.30
C ILE A 132 1.25 2.63 -4.60
N TRP A 133 0.88 2.75 -3.32
CA TRP A 133 1.10 3.99 -2.57
C TRP A 133 2.60 4.28 -2.36
N ALA A 134 3.35 3.28 -1.90
CA ALA A 134 4.79 3.41 -1.67
C ALA A 134 5.55 3.75 -2.96
N ILE A 135 5.17 3.14 -4.08
CA ILE A 135 5.76 3.40 -5.40
C ILE A 135 5.51 4.85 -5.83
N GLU A 136 4.26 5.32 -5.80
CA GLU A 136 3.95 6.70 -6.18
C GLU A 136 4.58 7.72 -5.23
N PHE A 137 4.67 7.40 -3.94
CA PHE A 137 5.34 8.25 -2.97
C PHE A 137 6.84 8.35 -3.27
N ALA A 138 7.49 7.24 -3.60
CA ALA A 138 8.91 7.18 -3.96
C ALA A 138 9.22 7.96 -5.24
N ASP A 139 8.34 7.88 -6.26
CA ASP A 139 8.45 8.68 -7.48
C ASP A 139 8.32 10.19 -7.19
N LEU A 140 7.40 10.56 -6.28
CA LEU A 140 7.18 11.96 -5.89
C LEU A 140 8.33 12.51 -5.04
N HIS A 141 9.01 11.66 -4.26
CA HIS A 141 10.12 12.04 -3.39
C HIS A 141 11.37 11.19 -3.67
N PRO A 142 12.13 11.50 -4.73
CA PRO A 142 13.32 10.72 -5.12
C PRO A 142 14.44 10.68 -4.07
N SER A 143 14.39 11.57 -3.08
CA SER A 143 15.33 11.64 -1.95
C SER A 143 14.92 10.80 -0.74
N ALA A 144 13.68 10.28 -0.71
CA ALA A 144 13.17 9.46 0.37
C ALA A 144 13.50 7.98 0.12
N ASP A 145 13.98 7.29 1.14
CA ASP A 145 14.00 5.83 1.21
C ASP A 145 12.64 5.33 1.71
N VAL A 146 11.90 4.66 0.83
CA VAL A 146 10.53 4.18 1.09
C VAL A 146 10.55 2.68 1.31
N LEU A 147 10.08 2.25 2.48
CA LEU A 147 9.93 0.86 2.85
C LEU A 147 8.44 0.53 2.99
N GLY A 148 7.92 -0.37 2.14
CA GLY A 148 6.60 -0.96 2.33
C GLY A 148 6.69 -2.31 3.02
N VAL A 149 5.78 -2.59 3.96
CA VAL A 149 5.73 -3.86 4.69
C VAL A 149 4.37 -4.51 4.48
N ASP A 150 4.34 -5.78 4.09
CA ASP A 150 3.09 -6.55 3.97
C ASP A 150 3.33 -8.05 4.25
N LEU A 151 2.27 -8.78 4.61
CA LEU A 151 2.35 -10.24 4.77
C LEU A 151 2.45 -10.96 3.43
N SER A 152 1.97 -10.35 2.35
CA SER A 152 1.90 -10.94 1.02
C SER A 152 3.01 -10.41 0.12
N PRO A 153 3.86 -11.28 -0.47
CA PRO A 153 4.82 -10.89 -1.49
C PRO A 153 4.14 -10.74 -2.87
N ILE A 154 3.31 -9.70 -3.04
CA ILE A 154 2.54 -9.45 -4.26
C ILE A 154 2.94 -8.16 -5.00
N GLN A 155 3.93 -7.45 -4.48
CA GLN A 155 4.39 -6.18 -5.02
C GLN A 155 5.17 -6.41 -6.33
N PRO A 156 5.14 -5.45 -7.27
CA PRO A 156 5.83 -5.59 -8.55
C PRO A 156 7.35 -5.65 -8.37
N GLY A 157 8.04 -6.41 -9.24
CA GLY A 157 9.50 -6.52 -9.21
C GLY A 157 10.25 -5.31 -9.79
N PHE A 158 9.56 -4.44 -10.52
CA PHE A 158 10.13 -3.21 -11.10
C PHE A 158 9.53 -2.00 -10.38
N VAL A 159 10.33 -1.39 -9.49
CA VAL A 159 9.95 -0.25 -8.66
C VAL A 159 11.04 0.83 -8.68
N PRO A 160 10.74 2.06 -8.23
CA PRO A 160 11.75 3.10 -8.08
C PRO A 160 12.94 2.62 -7.25
N PRO A 161 14.17 3.07 -7.54
CA PRO A 161 15.38 2.60 -6.86
C PRO A 161 15.42 2.96 -5.36
N ASN A 162 14.57 3.88 -4.93
CA ASN A 162 14.38 4.32 -3.57
C ASN A 162 13.14 3.72 -2.88
N CYS A 163 12.57 2.66 -3.46
CA CYS A 163 11.44 1.92 -2.91
C CYS A 163 11.82 0.44 -2.74
N ARG A 164 11.57 -0.13 -1.57
CA ARG A 164 11.70 -1.57 -1.32
C ARG A 164 10.53 -2.12 -0.52
N PHE A 165 10.37 -3.43 -0.53
CA PHE A 165 9.35 -4.13 0.22
C PHE A 165 9.93 -5.23 1.09
N GLU A 166 9.35 -5.39 2.28
CA GLU A 166 9.68 -6.46 3.21
C GLU A 166 8.42 -7.28 3.51
N VAL A 167 8.58 -8.61 3.53
CA VAL A 167 7.51 -9.51 3.93
C VAL A 167 7.60 -9.73 5.44
N ASP A 168 6.75 -9.04 6.20
CA ASP A 168 6.76 -9.14 7.66
C ASP A 168 5.37 -8.91 8.27
N ASP A 169 5.18 -9.39 9.50
CA ASP A 169 3.97 -9.17 10.28
C ASP A 169 4.14 -7.96 11.21
N ILE A 170 3.54 -6.84 10.82
CA ILE A 170 3.56 -5.59 11.58
C ILE A 170 2.96 -5.71 13.00
N ASN A 171 2.24 -6.79 13.30
CA ASN A 171 1.70 -7.05 14.63
C ASN A 171 2.76 -7.62 15.58
N GLN A 172 3.91 -8.07 15.08
CA GLN A 172 5.04 -8.49 15.91
C GLN A 172 5.87 -7.28 16.38
N GLU A 173 6.92 -7.53 17.17
CA GLU A 173 7.90 -6.51 17.54
C GLU A 173 8.64 -6.02 16.29
N TRP A 174 8.77 -4.70 16.14
CA TRP A 174 9.50 -4.13 15.01
C TRP A 174 10.99 -4.13 15.28
N THR A 175 11.78 -4.53 14.29
CA THR A 175 13.24 -4.65 14.38
C THR A 175 13.97 -3.37 13.94
N TYR A 176 13.22 -2.32 13.60
CA TYR A 176 13.77 -1.01 13.25
C TYR A 176 14.36 -0.31 14.47
N PRO A 177 15.31 0.62 14.30
CA PRO A 177 15.76 1.46 15.40
C PRO A 177 14.63 2.36 15.93
N ASP A 178 14.72 2.74 17.19
CA ASP A 178 13.93 3.84 17.74
C ASP A 178 14.28 5.15 17.01
N ASP A 179 13.33 6.09 16.95
CA ASP A 179 13.49 7.41 16.32
C ASP A 179 14.01 7.35 14.87
N HIS A 180 13.49 6.43 14.06
CA HIS A 180 14.06 6.12 12.75
C HIS A 180 13.31 6.74 11.57
N PHE A 181 12.00 6.65 11.51
CA PHE A 181 11.22 7.09 10.35
C PHE A 181 10.83 8.55 10.48
N ASP A 182 10.87 9.27 9.36
CA ASP A 182 10.38 10.65 9.30
C ASP A 182 8.85 10.66 9.11
N PHE A 183 8.32 9.65 8.43
CA PHE A 183 6.90 9.48 8.18
C PHE A 183 6.50 7.99 8.23
N VAL A 184 5.44 7.69 8.97
CA VAL A 184 4.79 6.38 9.01
C VAL A 184 3.38 6.52 8.45
N HIS A 185 3.10 5.82 7.35
CA HIS A 185 1.80 5.78 6.69
C HIS A 185 1.09 4.45 6.99
N ILE A 186 -0.20 4.53 7.31
CA ILE A 186 -1.08 3.39 7.58
C ILE A 186 -2.39 3.63 6.83
N ARG A 187 -2.83 2.68 6.00
CA ARG A 187 -4.09 2.85 5.28
C ARG A 187 -4.81 1.54 5.04
N ALA A 188 -6.12 1.55 5.28
CA ALA A 188 -7.02 0.41 5.04
C ALA A 188 -6.62 -0.87 5.79
N MET A 189 -6.27 -0.76 7.07
CA MET A 189 -5.79 -1.87 7.91
C MET A 189 -6.85 -2.42 8.89
N MET A 190 -8.10 -1.99 8.78
CA MET A 190 -9.22 -2.54 9.55
C MET A 190 -9.38 -4.05 9.31
N GLY A 191 -9.52 -4.82 10.40
CA GLY A 191 -9.56 -6.28 10.35
C GLY A 191 -8.18 -6.96 10.26
N CYS A 192 -7.08 -6.20 10.23
CA CYS A 192 -5.71 -6.74 10.24
C CYS A 192 -5.05 -6.63 11.62
N ILE A 193 -5.39 -5.57 12.35
CA ILE A 193 -4.74 -5.15 13.60
C ILE A 193 -5.55 -5.64 14.82
N PRO A 194 -4.96 -6.41 15.73
CA PRO A 194 -5.63 -6.87 16.95
C PRO A 194 -5.69 -5.77 18.01
N ASP A 195 -4.60 -5.02 18.19
CA ASP A 195 -4.50 -3.90 19.12
C ASP A 195 -3.93 -2.67 18.40
N TRP A 196 -4.80 -1.70 18.16
CA TRP A 196 -4.42 -0.44 17.52
C TRP A 196 -3.67 0.50 18.45
N ASP A 197 -3.88 0.43 19.77
CA ASP A 197 -3.07 1.23 20.72
C ASP A 197 -1.62 0.76 20.65
N GLU A 198 -1.39 -0.55 20.68
CA GLU A 198 -0.06 -1.15 20.53
C GLU A 198 0.58 -0.76 19.19
N LEU A 199 -0.18 -0.82 18.08
CA LEU A 199 0.32 -0.41 16.76
C LEU A 199 0.81 1.04 16.78
N TYR A 200 0.03 1.97 17.33
CA TYR A 200 0.44 3.38 17.40
C TYR A 200 1.56 3.62 18.40
N GLU A 201 1.66 2.86 19.49
CA GLU A 201 2.79 2.88 20.42
C GLU A 201 4.09 2.45 19.70
N LYS A 202 4.05 1.39 18.89
CA LYS A 202 5.18 0.99 18.03
C LYS A 202 5.50 2.07 16.98
N ALA A 203 4.48 2.59 16.29
CA ALA A 203 4.67 3.68 15.34
C ALA A 203 5.34 4.89 15.99
N PHE A 204 4.93 5.26 17.21
CA PHE A 204 5.54 6.36 17.96
C PHE A 204 7.01 6.09 18.30
N LYS A 205 7.32 4.91 18.85
CA LYS A 205 8.69 4.50 19.20
C LYS A 205 9.66 4.58 18.02
N HIS A 206 9.21 4.21 16.82
CA HIS A 206 10.04 4.17 15.62
C HIS A 206 9.95 5.44 14.77
N THR A 207 9.09 6.41 15.10
CA THR A 207 9.03 7.72 14.43
C THR A 207 9.95 8.69 15.14
N GLN A 208 10.84 9.35 14.39
CA GLN A 208 11.77 10.32 14.99
C GLN A 208 11.04 11.53 15.62
N PRO A 209 11.69 12.25 16.55
CA PRO A 209 11.15 13.52 17.04
C PRO A 209 10.89 14.50 15.89
N GLY A 210 9.64 14.96 15.78
CA GLY A 210 9.19 15.84 14.70
C GLY A 210 8.69 15.13 13.43
N GLY A 211 8.79 13.80 13.38
CA GLY A 211 8.16 12.97 12.35
C GLY A 211 6.64 12.86 12.52
N TRP A 212 5.98 12.27 11.53
CA TRP A 212 4.52 12.16 11.48
C TRP A 212 4.06 10.72 11.34
N VAL A 213 2.89 10.43 11.92
CA VAL A 213 2.08 9.27 11.55
C VAL A 213 0.82 9.77 10.85
N GLU A 214 0.44 9.14 9.74
CA GLU A 214 -0.86 9.32 9.10
C GLU A 214 -1.57 7.98 9.01
N SER A 215 -2.83 7.96 9.48
CA SER A 215 -3.68 6.78 9.43
C SER A 215 -5.00 7.12 8.75
N VAL A 216 -5.32 6.41 7.67
CA VAL A 216 -6.48 6.69 6.83
C VAL A 216 -7.32 5.43 6.63
N GLU A 217 -8.58 5.48 7.05
CA GLU A 217 -9.46 4.31 7.04
C GLU A 217 -10.77 4.62 6.32
N LEU A 218 -11.17 3.76 5.38
CA LEU A 218 -12.49 3.83 4.77
C LEU A 218 -13.46 3.08 5.69
N TRP A 219 -14.37 3.83 6.31
CA TRP A 219 -15.26 3.27 7.33
C TRP A 219 -16.13 2.14 6.76
N GLY A 220 -15.87 0.90 7.19
CA GLY A 220 -16.60 -0.28 6.71
C GLY A 220 -18.07 -0.36 7.16
N ALA A 221 -18.50 0.47 8.12
CA ALA A 221 -19.88 0.47 8.60
C ALA A 221 -20.73 1.39 7.72
N SER A 222 -21.44 0.81 6.75
CA SER A 222 -22.44 1.55 5.97
C SER A 222 -23.50 2.16 6.90
N LYS A 223 -23.87 3.42 6.64
CA LYS A 223 -24.88 4.19 7.37
C LYS A 223 -25.81 4.89 6.40
N CYS A 224 -26.97 5.32 6.90
CA CYS A 224 -27.90 6.18 6.19
C CYS A 224 -28.29 7.36 7.06
N ASP A 225 -28.63 8.49 6.43
CA ASP A 225 -29.13 9.68 7.12
C ASP A 225 -30.69 9.75 7.15
N ASP A 226 -31.36 8.82 6.46
CA ASP A 226 -32.81 8.83 6.19
C ASP A 226 -33.52 7.53 6.58
N ASP A 227 -32.90 6.73 7.47
CA ASP A 227 -33.42 5.46 7.98
C ASP A 227 -33.70 4.37 6.91
N THR A 228 -33.14 4.51 5.70
CA THR A 228 -33.31 3.52 4.62
C THR A 228 -32.52 2.23 4.85
N LEU A 229 -31.44 2.27 5.63
CA LEU A 229 -30.67 1.09 6.02
C LEU A 229 -31.33 0.38 7.21
N LYS A 230 -32.29 -0.50 6.88
CA LYS A 230 -33.01 -1.32 7.87
C LYS A 230 -32.17 -2.52 8.32
N PRO A 231 -32.42 -3.10 9.52
CA PRO A 231 -31.76 -4.33 9.97
C PRO A 231 -31.90 -5.54 9.03
N THR A 232 -32.97 -5.55 8.20
CA THR A 232 -33.22 -6.58 7.18
C THR A 232 -32.48 -6.33 5.86
N SER A 233 -31.74 -5.23 5.74
CA SER A 233 -31.03 -4.88 4.50
C SER A 233 -29.78 -5.75 4.34
N PRO A 234 -29.46 -6.23 3.13
CA PRO A 234 -28.24 -7.01 2.89
C PRO A 234 -26.95 -6.31 3.36
N LEU A 235 -26.86 -4.98 3.20
CA LEU A 235 -25.73 -4.19 3.71
C LEU A 235 -25.65 -4.17 5.24
N TYR A 236 -26.78 -4.24 5.94
CA TYR A 236 -26.77 -4.36 7.40
C TYR A 236 -26.29 -5.75 7.81
N THR A 237 -26.76 -6.80 7.13
CA THR A 237 -26.28 -8.18 7.35
C THR A 237 -24.77 -8.28 7.13
N TRP A 238 -24.25 -7.62 6.09
CA TRP A 238 -22.82 -7.53 5.82
C TRP A 238 -22.03 -6.97 7.01
N ILE A 239 -22.47 -5.84 7.58
CA ILE A 239 -21.83 -5.25 8.76
C ILE A 239 -21.80 -6.24 9.93
N GLU A 240 -22.92 -6.91 10.21
CA GLU A 240 -23.01 -7.88 11.31
C GLU A 240 -22.12 -9.11 11.10
N ILE A 241 -21.93 -9.55 9.85
CA ILE A 241 -20.97 -10.61 9.52
C ILE A 241 -19.55 -10.19 9.91
N PHE A 242 -19.12 -9.00 9.51
CA PHE A 242 -17.76 -8.52 9.81
C PHE A 242 -17.55 -8.21 11.30
N LYS A 243 -18.60 -7.85 12.04
CA LYS A 243 -18.52 -7.79 13.52
C LYS A 243 -18.22 -9.17 14.12
N LYS A 244 -18.90 -10.21 13.64
CA LYS A 244 -18.66 -11.58 14.10
C LYS A 244 -17.26 -12.06 13.75
N ILE A 245 -16.82 -11.83 12.51
CA ILE A 245 -15.47 -12.18 12.07
C ILE A 245 -14.41 -11.46 12.91
N GLY A 246 -14.57 -10.15 13.14
CA GLY A 246 -13.64 -9.40 13.97
C GLY A 246 -13.57 -9.91 15.42
N ASN A 247 -14.71 -10.29 16.00
CA ASN A 247 -14.75 -10.90 17.34
C ASN A 247 -14.10 -12.29 17.38
N LEU A 248 -14.26 -13.10 16.32
CA LEU A 248 -13.67 -14.44 16.24
C LEU A 248 -12.15 -14.41 16.05
N THR A 249 -11.67 -13.46 15.25
CA THR A 249 -10.24 -13.32 14.92
C THR A 249 -9.47 -12.46 15.92
N GLY A 250 -10.18 -11.71 16.78
CA GLY A 250 -9.59 -10.70 17.65
C GLY A 250 -9.14 -9.43 16.89
N LYS A 251 -9.49 -9.29 15.61
CA LYS A 251 -9.08 -8.17 14.74
C LYS A 251 -10.30 -7.34 14.34
N PRO A 252 -10.61 -6.24 15.05
CA PRO A 252 -11.84 -5.49 14.80
C PRO A 252 -11.83 -4.76 13.44
N PHE A 253 -12.99 -4.77 12.77
CA PHE A 253 -13.25 -4.00 11.55
C PHE A 253 -13.85 -2.61 11.81
N PHE A 254 -14.31 -2.36 13.03
CA PHE A 254 -15.06 -1.15 13.40
C PHE A 254 -14.45 -0.53 14.67
N TRP A 255 -13.27 0.06 14.51
CA TRP A 255 -12.48 0.63 15.60
C TRP A 255 -12.22 2.15 15.45
N ASP A 256 -12.41 2.67 14.24
CA ASP A 256 -12.09 4.01 13.76
C ASP A 256 -12.50 5.17 14.69
N THR A 257 -13.55 5.00 15.49
CA THR A 257 -14.02 6.06 16.38
C THR A 257 -12.99 6.49 17.44
N LYS A 258 -12.04 5.60 17.78
CA LYS A 258 -11.02 5.78 18.83
C LYS A 258 -9.66 6.24 18.30
N MET A 259 -9.50 6.28 16.97
CA MET A 259 -8.21 6.53 16.31
C MET A 259 -7.45 7.74 16.86
N GLY A 260 -8.10 8.90 16.98
CA GLY A 260 -7.44 10.10 17.51
C GLY A 260 -7.03 9.97 18.99
N GLU A 261 -7.82 9.27 19.80
CA GLU A 261 -7.49 9.04 21.22
C GLU A 261 -6.26 8.14 21.34
N SER A 262 -6.18 7.07 20.56
CA SER A 262 -5.07 6.12 20.56
C SER A 262 -3.78 6.71 20.02
N ILE A 263 -3.83 7.47 18.92
CA ILE A 263 -2.66 8.19 18.41
C ILE A 263 -2.14 9.18 19.47
N THR A 264 -3.04 9.89 20.16
CA THR A 264 -2.66 10.79 21.26
C THR A 264 -2.06 10.02 22.44
N LYS A 265 -2.67 8.88 22.81
CA LYS A 265 -2.22 8.02 23.92
C LYS A 265 -0.81 7.48 23.68
N ALA A 266 -0.48 7.13 22.43
CA ALA A 266 0.85 6.68 22.04
C ALA A 266 1.94 7.75 22.23
N GLY A 267 1.58 9.03 22.22
CA GLY A 267 2.49 10.15 22.48
C GLY A 267 2.56 11.19 21.36
N PHE A 268 1.88 10.96 20.23
CA PHE A 268 1.83 11.95 19.16
C PHE A 268 1.04 13.20 19.59
N ILE A 269 1.49 14.34 19.09
CA ILE A 269 0.90 15.66 19.36
C ILE A 269 0.46 16.31 18.04
N ASN A 270 -0.18 17.48 18.12
CA ASN A 270 -0.64 18.25 16.94
C ASN A 270 -1.61 17.48 16.03
N LEU A 271 -2.46 16.62 16.61
CA LEU A 271 -3.43 15.85 15.84
C LEU A 271 -4.33 16.73 14.97
N LYS A 272 -4.39 16.39 13.70
CA LYS A 272 -5.36 16.88 12.73
C LYS A 272 -6.05 15.68 12.11
N GLY A 273 -7.36 15.77 11.97
CA GLY A 273 -8.14 14.69 11.38
C GLY A 273 -9.50 15.19 10.93
N ARG A 274 -10.07 14.52 9.93
CA ARG A 274 -11.40 14.78 9.42
C ARG A 274 -12.15 13.48 9.18
N ARG A 275 -13.46 13.50 9.42
CA ARG A 275 -14.36 12.43 9.00
C ARG A 275 -15.22 12.97 7.87
N ILE A 276 -15.23 12.26 6.75
CA ILE A 276 -16.03 12.61 5.58
C ILE A 276 -17.04 11.50 5.29
N LYS A 277 -18.18 11.88 4.74
CA LYS A 277 -19.17 10.92 4.25
C LYS A 277 -18.82 10.54 2.81
N VAL A 278 -18.60 9.25 2.57
CA VAL A 278 -18.35 8.70 1.24
C VAL A 278 -19.60 7.91 0.83
N PRO A 279 -20.39 8.41 -0.15
CA PRO A 279 -21.59 7.69 -0.60
C PRO A 279 -21.24 6.32 -1.20
N ILE A 280 -22.23 5.44 -1.28
CA ILE A 280 -22.17 4.22 -2.07
C ILE A 280 -23.15 4.39 -3.24
N GLY A 281 -22.61 4.55 -4.45
CA GLY A 281 -23.38 4.72 -5.69
C GLY A 281 -23.67 6.16 -6.09
N THR A 282 -24.40 6.33 -7.19
CA THR A 282 -24.54 7.60 -7.92
C THR A 282 -25.79 8.40 -7.56
N TRP A 283 -26.42 8.10 -6.41
CA TRP A 283 -27.65 8.74 -5.96
C TRP A 283 -27.51 10.20 -5.48
N PRO A 284 -26.35 10.70 -4.98
CA PRO A 284 -26.24 12.09 -4.56
C PRO A 284 -26.52 13.08 -5.71
N LYS A 285 -27.12 14.24 -5.39
CA LYS A 285 -27.31 15.32 -6.36
C LYS A 285 -26.00 16.07 -6.65
N ASP A 286 -25.19 16.28 -5.62
CA ASP A 286 -23.88 16.91 -5.71
C ASP A 286 -22.97 16.11 -6.65
N LYS A 287 -22.28 16.80 -7.57
CA LYS A 287 -21.49 16.15 -8.61
C LYS A 287 -20.24 15.45 -8.05
N THR A 288 -19.60 16.06 -7.06
CA THR A 288 -18.41 15.51 -6.40
C THR A 288 -18.77 14.27 -5.61
N LEU A 289 -19.81 14.34 -4.76
CA LEU A 289 -20.29 13.19 -4.00
C LEU A 289 -20.81 12.05 -4.89
N LYS A 290 -21.41 12.37 -6.03
CA LYS A 290 -21.82 11.39 -7.04
C LYS A 290 -20.63 10.66 -7.65
N GLN A 291 -19.55 11.39 -7.96
CA GLN A 291 -18.32 10.80 -8.46
C GLN A 291 -17.67 9.91 -7.40
N TRP A 292 -17.53 10.39 -6.17
CA TRP A 292 -17.01 9.61 -5.04
C TRP A 292 -17.81 8.30 -4.86
N GLY A 293 -19.14 8.41 -4.89
CA GLY A 293 -20.01 7.25 -4.75
C GLY A 293 -19.94 6.26 -5.91
N ALA A 294 -19.67 6.71 -7.13
CA ALA A 294 -19.45 5.83 -8.28
C ALA A 294 -18.21 4.96 -8.08
N TRP A 295 -17.09 5.58 -7.68
CA TRP A 295 -15.82 4.90 -7.42
C TRP A 295 -15.92 3.95 -6.23
N ASN A 296 -16.50 4.41 -5.11
CA ASN A 296 -16.69 3.57 -3.93
C ASN A 296 -17.58 2.35 -4.24
N ARG A 297 -18.64 2.52 -5.04
CA ARG A 297 -19.46 1.39 -5.50
C ARG A 297 -18.67 0.42 -6.38
N GLN A 298 -17.81 0.91 -7.27
CA GLN A 298 -17.01 0.05 -8.13
C GLN A 298 -16.00 -0.76 -7.32
N PHE A 299 -15.28 -0.11 -6.40
CA PHE A 299 -14.41 -0.76 -5.42
C PHE A 299 -15.15 -1.89 -4.69
N LEU A 300 -16.32 -1.57 -4.09
CA LEU A 300 -17.10 -2.57 -3.37
C LEU A 300 -17.53 -3.73 -4.28
N LEU A 301 -18.03 -3.47 -5.49
CA LEU A 301 -18.44 -4.54 -6.42
C LEU A 301 -17.28 -5.45 -6.83
N GLN A 302 -16.07 -4.90 -6.98
CA GLN A 302 -14.87 -5.67 -7.30
C GLN A 302 -14.45 -6.55 -6.12
N GLY A 303 -14.37 -5.98 -4.91
CA GLY A 303 -13.78 -6.63 -3.73
C GLY A 303 -14.76 -7.43 -2.85
N LEU A 304 -16.08 -7.21 -2.93
CA LEU A 304 -17.07 -7.76 -1.99
C LEU A 304 -16.93 -9.27 -1.80
N GLU A 305 -16.84 -10.02 -2.89
CA GLU A 305 -16.71 -11.49 -2.82
C GLU A 305 -15.41 -11.90 -2.12
N GLY A 306 -14.28 -11.31 -2.51
CA GLY A 306 -12.97 -11.61 -1.91
C GLY A 306 -12.96 -11.34 -0.41
N PHE A 307 -13.54 -10.20 -0.01
CA PHE A 307 -13.64 -9.84 1.40
C PHE A 307 -14.50 -10.82 2.23
N SER A 308 -15.55 -11.40 1.67
CA SER A 308 -16.46 -12.23 2.47
C SER A 308 -16.21 -13.72 2.38
N ILE A 309 -15.71 -14.24 1.26
CA ILE A 309 -15.80 -15.67 0.98
C ILE A 309 -15.13 -16.52 2.05
N ARG A 310 -13.90 -16.19 2.48
CA ARG A 310 -13.19 -16.92 3.55
C ARG A 310 -13.84 -16.74 4.91
N GLY A 311 -14.23 -15.49 5.24
CA GLY A 311 -14.89 -15.18 6.51
C GLY A 311 -16.25 -15.87 6.66
N LEU A 312 -17.01 -16.01 5.58
CA LEU A 312 -18.30 -16.70 5.58
C LEU A 312 -18.14 -18.22 5.62
N THR A 313 -17.23 -18.77 4.81
CA THR A 313 -17.06 -20.23 4.67
C THR A 313 -16.25 -20.80 5.83
N GLU A 314 -14.96 -20.50 5.87
CA GLU A 314 -14.02 -21.12 6.82
C GLU A 314 -14.25 -20.65 8.26
N MET A 315 -14.65 -19.39 8.49
CA MET A 315 -14.80 -18.86 9.86
C MET A 315 -16.22 -18.95 10.41
N LEU A 316 -17.24 -18.89 9.55
CA LEU A 316 -18.66 -18.89 9.97
C LEU A 316 -19.45 -20.12 9.50
N GLY A 317 -18.83 -21.02 8.72
CA GLY A 317 -19.42 -22.30 8.32
C GLY A 317 -20.52 -22.22 7.27
N ALA A 318 -20.61 -21.14 6.48
CA ALA A 318 -21.56 -21.03 5.39
C ALA A 318 -21.12 -21.87 4.17
N SER A 319 -22.10 -22.40 3.42
CA SER A 319 -21.86 -23.09 2.14
C SER A 319 -21.97 -22.10 0.98
N VAL A 320 -21.05 -22.20 0.00
CA VAL A 320 -21.09 -21.42 -1.25
C VAL A 320 -22.17 -21.93 -2.22
N TYR A 321 -22.62 -23.17 -2.03
CA TYR A 321 -23.66 -23.80 -2.84
C TYR A 321 -24.94 -23.96 -2.02
N SER A 322 -26.09 -23.59 -2.59
CA SER A 322 -27.39 -24.01 -2.08
C SER A 322 -27.51 -25.53 -2.27
N THR A 323 -27.72 -26.26 -1.17
CA THR A 323 -28.30 -27.61 -1.22
C THR A 323 -29.71 -27.59 -1.77
#